data_AF-A0A9W7EFX7-F1
#
_entry.id   AF-A0A9W7EFX7-F1
#
_cell.length_a   1.000
_cell.length_b   1.000
_cell.length_c   1.000
_cell.angle_alpha   90.00
_cell.angle_beta   90.00
_cell.angle_gamma   90.00
#
_symmetry.space_group_name_H-M   'P 1'
#
loop_
_entity.id
_entity.type
_entity.pdbx_description
1 polymer ?
#
loop_
_entity_poly.entity_id
_entity_poly.type
_entity_poly.pdbx_seq_one_letter_code
_entity_poly.pdbx_strand_id
1 'polypeptide(L)'
;MRLPFLTQLATLAARRNDKFAMTSQYVWVLGTEDTVVWPREGEQWRAMDPEDPFGTLLQWNETKWYKEDTFGLATADSANKHNFESFDGQHIAFTNDELMGWLEKYFM
;
A
#
# COMPACT_ATOMS: atom_id res chain seq x y z
N MET A 1 26.53 -6.25 23.33
CA MET A 1 26.36 -4.86 22.89
C MET A 1 25.31 -4.79 21.75
N ARG A 2 24.02 -5.03 22.05
CA ARG A 2 22.94 -5.18 21.04
C ARG A 2 21.64 -4.40 21.35
N LEU A 3 21.46 -3.94 22.60
CA LEU A 3 20.26 -3.21 23.03
C LEU A 3 20.01 -1.85 22.35
N PRO A 4 21.01 -0.94 22.14
CA PRO A 4 20.72 0.40 21.65
C PRO A 4 20.22 0.44 20.20
N PHE A 5 20.62 -0.53 19.37
CA PHE A 5 20.21 -0.61 17.97
C PHE A 5 18.74 -1.02 17.81
N LEU A 6 18.26 -1.96 18.62
CA LEU A 6 16.86 -2.40 18.60
C LEU A 6 15.92 -1.29 19.06
N THR A 7 16.32 -0.52 20.08
CA THR A 7 15.55 0.65 20.54
C THR A 7 15.41 1.70 19.44
N GLN A 8 16.47 1.95 18.67
CA GLN A 8 16.46 2.92 17.57
C GLN A 8 15.57 2.50 16.39
N LEU A 9 15.58 1.21 16.02
CA LEU A 9 14.70 0.68 14.97
C LEU A 9 13.22 0.80 15.33
N ALA A 10 12.87 0.50 16.59
CA ALA A 10 11.51 0.67 17.10
C ALA A 10 11.07 2.15 17.06
N THR A 11 11.97 3.09 17.39
CA THR A 11 11.65 4.53 17.31
C THR A 11 11.43 5.00 15.88
N LEU A 12 12.16 4.43 14.90
CA LEU A 12 11.98 4.79 13.49
C LEU A 12 10.66 4.25 12.93
N ALA A 13 10.25 3.04 13.29
CA ALA A 13 8.94 2.49 12.89
C ALA A 13 7.79 3.31 13.49
N ALA A 14 7.85 3.62 14.78
CA ALA A 14 6.87 4.48 15.44
C ALA A 14 6.77 5.86 14.75
N ARG A 15 7.91 6.51 14.48
CA ARG A 15 7.93 7.80 13.77
C ARG A 15 7.34 7.70 12.35
N ARG A 16 7.60 6.61 11.61
CA ARG A 16 7.00 6.42 10.28
C ARG A 16 5.48 6.24 10.39
N ASN A 17 5.02 5.45 11.34
CA ASN A 17 3.61 5.26 11.63
C ASN A 17 2.94 6.59 11.97
N ASP A 18 3.49 7.38 12.90
CA ASP A 18 2.95 8.70 13.25
C ASP A 18 2.81 9.62 12.03
N LYS A 19 3.78 9.59 11.11
CA LYS A 19 3.77 10.39 9.89
C LYS A 19 2.78 9.87 8.85
N PHE A 20 2.68 8.56 8.69
CA PHE A 20 1.70 7.93 7.82
C PHE A 20 0.28 8.26 8.33
N ALA A 21 0.05 8.12 9.64
CA ALA A 21 -1.23 8.40 10.27
C ALA A 21 -1.72 9.86 10.09
N MET A 22 -0.86 10.82 9.73
CA MET A 22 -1.28 12.20 9.43
C MET A 22 -2.14 12.31 8.18
N THR A 23 -2.03 11.39 7.23
CA THR A 23 -2.86 11.37 6.03
C THR A 23 -4.29 10.95 6.41
N SER A 24 -5.29 11.71 5.94
CA SER A 24 -6.69 11.44 6.24
C SER A 24 -7.21 10.18 5.56
N GLN A 25 -6.89 10.01 4.28
CA GLN A 25 -7.31 8.89 3.44
C GLN A 25 -6.24 8.55 2.41
N TYR A 26 -6.17 7.28 2.03
CA TYR A 26 -5.34 6.76 0.96
C TYR A 26 -6.23 6.18 -0.12
N VAL A 27 -5.89 6.48 -1.38
CA VAL A 27 -6.60 5.94 -2.54
C VAL A 27 -5.56 5.23 -3.39
N TRP A 28 -5.67 3.92 -3.49
CA TRP A 28 -4.76 3.05 -4.25
C TRP A 28 -5.48 2.58 -5.50
N VAL A 29 -4.99 3.01 -6.67
CA VAL A 29 -5.62 2.72 -7.96
C VAL A 29 -4.80 1.67 -8.69
N LEU A 30 -5.46 0.61 -9.14
CA LEU A 30 -4.83 -0.50 -9.88
C LEU A 30 -5.26 -0.51 -11.36
N GLY A 31 -4.30 -0.58 -12.28
CA GLY A 31 -4.57 -0.91 -13.68
C GLY A 31 -4.76 -2.42 -13.88
N THR A 32 -5.94 -2.87 -14.30
CA THR A 32 -6.27 -4.32 -14.43
C THR A 32 -5.46 -5.04 -15.50
N GLU A 33 -4.83 -4.31 -16.41
CA GLU A 33 -4.00 -4.85 -17.48
C GLU A 33 -2.55 -4.38 -17.40
N ASP A 34 -2.13 -3.76 -16.29
CA ASP A 34 -0.75 -3.23 -16.15
C ASP A 34 0.32 -4.29 -16.45
N THR A 35 1.25 -3.94 -17.35
CA THR A 35 2.39 -4.77 -17.77
C THR A 35 3.76 -4.16 -17.42
N VAL A 36 3.78 -2.99 -16.78
CA VAL A 36 4.97 -2.25 -16.37
C VAL A 36 5.33 -2.54 -14.91
N VAL A 37 4.33 -2.59 -14.03
CA VAL A 37 4.53 -2.91 -12.61
C VAL A 37 4.48 -4.43 -12.42
N TRP A 38 5.48 -5.00 -11.74
CA TRP A 38 5.53 -6.44 -11.46
C TRP A 38 5.76 -6.73 -9.96
N PRO A 39 4.88 -7.49 -9.29
CA PRO A 39 3.53 -7.84 -9.76
C PRO A 39 2.66 -6.58 -9.81
N ARG A 40 1.75 -6.49 -10.79
CA ARG A 40 0.77 -5.39 -10.96
C ARG A 40 0.08 -5.04 -9.65
N GLU A 41 -0.28 -6.07 -8.89
CA GLU A 41 -1.00 -5.94 -7.63
C GLU A 41 -0.19 -5.21 -6.53
N GLY A 42 1.10 -4.97 -6.77
CA GLY A 42 1.95 -4.09 -5.98
C GLY A 42 1.47 -2.64 -5.91
N GLU A 43 0.68 -2.18 -6.89
CA GLU A 43 -0.03 -0.89 -6.84
C GLU A 43 -0.97 -0.77 -5.63
N GLN A 44 -1.40 -1.90 -5.07
CA GLN A 44 -2.26 -2.01 -3.89
C GLN A 44 -1.61 -2.84 -2.77
N TRP A 45 -0.29 -2.72 -2.60
CA TRP A 45 0.47 -3.31 -1.49
C TRP A 45 0.53 -4.84 -1.42
N ARG A 46 0.09 -5.55 -2.46
CA ARG A 46 0.36 -6.98 -2.60
C ARG A 46 1.81 -7.19 -3.02
N ALA A 47 2.33 -8.40 -2.84
CA ALA A 47 3.70 -8.71 -3.23
C ALA A 47 3.89 -10.20 -3.43
N MET A 48 4.92 -10.58 -4.19
CA MET A 48 5.34 -11.97 -4.27
C MET A 48 5.87 -12.44 -2.91
N ASP A 49 5.60 -13.70 -2.59
CA ASP A 49 6.14 -14.34 -1.39
C ASP A 49 7.68 -14.40 -1.50
N PRO A 50 8.45 -13.88 -0.52
CA PRO A 50 9.91 -13.99 -0.55
C PRO A 50 10.42 -15.45 -0.58
N GLU A 51 9.63 -16.41 -0.10
CA GLU A 51 9.98 -17.85 -0.13
C GLU A 51 9.57 -18.53 -1.44
N ASP A 52 8.62 -17.96 -2.19
CA ASP A 52 8.23 -18.39 -3.53
C ASP A 52 8.00 -17.17 -4.47
N PRO A 53 9.08 -16.46 -4.88
CA PRO A 53 8.98 -15.14 -5.52
C PRO A 53 8.34 -15.13 -6.91
N PHE A 54 8.07 -16.30 -7.48
CA PHE A 54 7.52 -16.45 -8.83
C PHE A 54 6.22 -17.26 -8.88
N GLY A 55 5.87 -18.00 -7.81
CA GLY A 55 4.66 -18.82 -7.78
C GLY A 55 3.54 -18.27 -6.90
N THR A 56 3.87 -17.52 -5.85
CA THR A 56 2.89 -17.14 -4.82
C THR A 56 2.78 -15.62 -4.68
N LEU A 57 1.58 -15.10 -4.95
CA LEU A 57 1.24 -13.69 -4.75
C LEU A 57 0.49 -13.51 -3.42
N LEU A 58 1.14 -12.89 -2.46
CA LEU A 58 0.55 -12.57 -1.15
C LEU A 58 -0.53 -11.49 -1.28
N GLN A 59 -1.59 -11.61 -0.50
CA GLN A 59 -2.51 -10.51 -0.24
C GLN A 59 -1.80 -9.41 0.56
N TRP A 60 -2.30 -8.18 0.46
CA TRP A 60 -1.66 -7.03 1.11
C TRP A 60 -1.57 -7.21 2.63
N ASN A 61 -2.58 -7.87 3.24
CA ASN A 61 -2.63 -8.19 4.67
C ASN A 61 -1.76 -9.40 5.10
N GLU A 62 -1.19 -10.13 4.14
CA GLU A 62 -0.27 -11.25 4.40
C GLU A 62 1.21 -10.83 4.33
N THR A 63 1.47 -9.63 3.81
CA THR A 63 2.82 -9.10 3.63
C THR A 63 3.51 -8.78 4.96
N LYS A 64 4.85 -8.77 4.94
CA LYS A 64 5.64 -8.43 6.13
C LYS A 64 5.33 -7.02 6.65
N TRP A 65 5.26 -6.03 5.76
CA TRP A 65 5.02 -4.64 6.16
C TRP A 65 3.64 -4.41 6.76
N TYR A 66 2.65 -5.20 6.38
CA TYR A 66 1.35 -5.19 7.04
C TYR A 66 1.41 -5.90 8.40
N LYS A 67 1.86 -7.16 8.44
CA LYS A 67 1.87 -7.98 9.66
C LYS A 67 2.70 -7.37 10.79
N GLU A 68 3.82 -6.72 10.45
CA GLU A 68 4.71 -6.05 11.41
C GLU A 68 4.44 -4.54 11.51
N ASP A 69 3.44 -4.03 10.79
CA ASP A 69 3.07 -2.62 10.70
C ASP A 69 4.26 -1.65 10.58
N THR A 70 5.20 -1.96 9.69
CA THR A 70 6.55 -1.37 9.69
C THR A 70 6.58 0.14 9.42
N PHE A 71 5.48 0.68 8.90
CA PHE A 71 5.29 2.11 8.64
C PHE A 71 3.86 2.62 8.87
N GLY A 72 2.91 1.79 9.35
CA GLY A 72 1.53 2.22 9.61
C GLY A 72 0.47 1.76 8.60
N LEU A 73 0.77 0.81 7.70
CA LEU A 73 -0.22 0.28 6.75
C LEU A 73 -1.39 -0.41 7.47
N ALA A 74 -1.12 -1.24 8.48
CA ALA A 74 -2.14 -1.93 9.25
C ALA A 74 -2.86 -1.00 10.23
N THR A 75 -2.13 -0.02 10.79
CA THR A 75 -2.73 1.04 11.61
C THR A 75 -3.73 1.86 10.80
N ALA A 76 -3.38 2.28 9.57
CA ALA A 76 -4.28 3.02 8.69
C ALA A 76 -5.48 2.18 8.24
N ASP A 77 -5.29 0.88 8.01
CA ASP A 77 -6.36 -0.06 7.67
C ASP A 77 -7.39 -0.19 8.81
N SER A 78 -6.90 -0.38 10.04
CA SER A 78 -7.74 -0.44 11.25
C SER A 78 -8.54 0.85 11.48
N ALA A 79 -8.06 1.98 10.93
CA ALA A 79 -8.72 3.28 10.97
C ALA A 79 -9.62 3.54 9.75
N ASN A 80 -9.84 2.54 8.87
CA ASN A 80 -10.61 2.63 7.63
C ASN A 80 -10.13 3.75 6.69
N LYS A 81 -8.81 3.95 6.58
CA LYS A 81 -8.24 5.02 5.75
C LYS A 81 -7.93 4.59 4.32
N HIS A 82 -7.94 3.30 4.00
CA HIS A 82 -7.60 2.80 2.68
C HIS A 82 -8.83 2.67 1.80
N ASN A 83 -8.73 3.20 0.59
CA ASN A 83 -9.69 3.01 -0.49
C ASN A 83 -8.96 2.35 -1.65
N PHE A 84 -9.53 1.25 -2.15
CA PHE A 84 -8.97 0.48 -3.26
C PHE A 84 -9.86 0.65 -4.48
N GLU A 85 -9.28 1.18 -5.55
CA GLU A 85 -9.95 1.46 -6.82
C GLU A 85 -9.21 0.74 -7.95
N SER A 86 -9.88 0.56 -9.07
CA SER A 86 -9.26 0.00 -10.27
C SER A 86 -9.89 0.58 -11.52
N PHE A 87 -9.14 0.56 -12.62
CA PHE A 87 -9.64 0.89 -13.95
C PHE A 87 -9.26 -0.22 -14.93
N ASP A 88 -10.04 -0.32 -16.00
CA ASP A 88 -9.74 -1.26 -17.07
C ASP A 88 -8.70 -0.68 -18.01
N GLY A 89 -7.45 -1.15 -17.93
CA GLY A 89 -6.40 -0.67 -18.81
C GLY A 89 -4.97 -0.93 -18.35
N GLN A 90 -4.05 -0.51 -19.23
CA GLN A 90 -2.60 -0.56 -19.06
C GLN A 90 -2.11 0.49 -18.05
N HIS A 91 -0.79 0.49 -17.79
CA HIS A 91 -0.15 1.44 -16.89
C HIS A 91 -0.59 2.88 -17.14
N ILE A 92 -1.13 3.52 -16.09
CA ILE A 92 -1.63 4.91 -16.06
C ILE A 92 -2.62 5.28 -17.18
N ALA A 93 -3.27 4.30 -17.81
CA ALA A 93 -4.16 4.51 -18.96
C ALA A 93 -5.63 4.76 -18.57
N PHE A 94 -5.88 5.28 -17.37
CA PHE A 94 -7.22 5.70 -16.96
C PHE A 94 -7.66 6.94 -17.73
N THR A 95 -8.98 7.09 -17.87
CA THR A 95 -9.62 8.24 -18.51
C THR A 95 -9.65 9.47 -17.59
N ASN A 96 -9.85 10.64 -18.17
CA ASN A 96 -10.11 11.85 -17.38
C ASN A 96 -11.37 11.71 -16.52
N ASP A 97 -12.39 11.01 -17.01
CA ASP A 97 -13.65 10.81 -16.27
C ASP A 97 -13.41 9.95 -15.02
N GLU A 98 -12.60 8.90 -15.11
CA GLU A 98 -12.20 8.08 -13.94
C GLU A 98 -11.37 8.89 -12.95
N LEU A 99 -10.36 9.64 -13.42
CA LEU A 99 -9.56 10.51 -12.56
C LEU A 99 -10.42 11.53 -11.81
N MET A 100 -11.27 12.26 -12.53
CA MET A 100 -12.16 13.25 -11.94
C MET A 100 -13.17 12.59 -11.00
N GLY A 101 -13.69 11.41 -11.33
CA GLY A 101 -14.56 10.64 -10.45
C GLY A 101 -13.91 10.29 -9.12
N TRP A 102 -12.63 9.89 -9.09
CA TRP A 102 -11.92 9.66 -7.83
C TRP A 102 -11.63 10.95 -7.07
N LEU A 103 -11.28 12.03 -7.77
CA LEU A 103 -11.05 13.33 -7.13
C LEU A 103 -12.32 13.87 -6.47
N GLU A 104 -13.46 13.80 -7.15
CA GLU A 104 -14.77 14.17 -6.60
C GLU A 104 -15.17 13.29 -5.42
N LYS A 105 -14.98 11.97 -5.53
CA LYS A 105 -15.37 11.01 -4.49
C LYS A 105 -14.60 11.18 -3.17
N TYR A 106 -13.32 11.54 -3.23
CA TYR A 106 -12.43 11.48 -2.06
C TYR A 106 -11.88 12.83 -1.58
N PHE A 107 -11.91 13.88 -2.42
CA PHE A 107 -11.23 15.15 -2.13
C PHE A 107 -12.11 16.40 -2.27
N MET A 108 -13.36 16.27 -2.71
CA MET A 108 -14.33 17.38 -2.80
C MET A 108 -15.51 17.15 -1.86
#